data_AF-F7YAR8-F1
#
_entry.id   AF-F7YAR8-F1
#
_cell.length_a   1.000
_cell.length_b   1.000
_cell.length_c   1.000
_cell.angle_alpha   90.00
_cell.angle_beta   90.00
_cell.angle_gamma   90.00
#
_symmetry.space_group_name_H-M   'P 1'
#
loop_
_entity.id
_entity.type
_entity.pdbx_description
1 polymer ?
#
loop_
_entity_poly.entity_id
_entity_poly.type
_entity_poly.pdbx_seq_one_letter_code
_entity_poly.pdbx_strand_id
1 'polypeptide(L)'
;MAGIDTTTAEQSGQLEFRTNTEAYLRDGRFDQDRMLEVFETLASGNAESGFPLSRIVCHMDWASEVRSHIDDLVEFEARVNDVWSRHDDAVICVYDLAKFGGDTVVDIMRTHPMIVIGGILQQNPFFMPPEDFLRELRQRRLGQVSPDKTTS
;
A
#
# COMPACT_ATOMS: atom_id res chain seq x y z
N MET A 1 26.90 13.87 -14.03
CA MET A 1 25.64 13.50 -13.36
C MET A 1 24.97 14.79 -12.94
N ALA A 2 23.84 15.15 -13.57
CA ALA A 2 23.02 16.24 -13.05
C ALA A 2 22.25 15.65 -11.86
N GLY A 3 22.73 15.93 -10.64
CA GLY A 3 21.96 15.64 -9.44
C GLY A 3 20.70 16.50 -9.43
N ILE A 4 19.60 15.95 -8.94
CA ILE A 4 18.41 16.75 -8.62
C ILE A 4 18.81 17.65 -7.45
N ASP A 5 18.55 18.96 -7.56
CA ASP A 5 18.66 19.87 -6.42
C ASP A 5 17.48 19.62 -5.49
N THR A 6 17.69 18.73 -4.52
CA THR A 6 16.67 18.31 -3.56
C THR A 6 16.20 19.48 -2.69
N THR A 7 17.08 20.45 -2.41
CA THR A 7 16.75 21.60 -1.56
C THR A 7 15.71 22.48 -2.24
N THR A 8 15.94 22.82 -3.51
CA THR A 8 14.98 23.61 -4.30
C THR A 8 13.68 22.84 -4.57
N ALA A 9 13.77 21.53 -4.79
CA ALA A 9 12.59 20.67 -4.98
C ALA A 9 11.72 20.59 -3.71
N GLU A 10 12.33 20.50 -2.53
CA GLU A 10 11.60 20.53 -1.25
C GLU A 10 10.96 21.90 -1.00
N GLN A 11 11.68 22.99 -1.22
CA GLN A 11 11.16 24.35 -1.02
C GLN A 11 10.00 24.69 -1.96
N SER A 12 10.00 24.13 -3.18
CA SER A 12 8.92 24.31 -4.15
C SER A 12 7.77 23.31 -3.99
N GLY A 13 7.88 22.34 -3.07
CA GLY A 13 6.88 21.28 -2.87
C GLY A 13 6.90 20.19 -3.96
N GLN A 14 7.91 20.17 -4.83
CA GLN A 14 8.11 19.12 -5.84
C GLN A 14 8.66 17.82 -5.25
N LEU A 15 9.23 17.88 -4.05
CA LEU A 15 9.76 16.74 -3.31
C LEU A 15 9.29 16.83 -1.86
N GLU A 16 8.73 15.76 -1.34
CA GLU A 16 8.33 15.66 0.06
C GLU A 16 8.82 14.34 0.65
N PHE A 17 9.38 14.39 1.85
CA PHE A 17 9.72 13.20 2.63
C PHE A 17 8.79 13.11 3.84
N ARG A 18 8.15 11.94 4.00
CA ARG A 18 7.35 11.61 5.18
C ARG A 18 7.93 10.36 5.84
N THR A 19 8.04 10.38 7.16
CA THR A 19 8.38 9.17 7.90
C THR A 19 7.18 8.21 7.94
N ASN A 20 7.43 6.91 8.10
CA ASN A 20 6.37 5.91 8.24
C ASN A 20 5.43 6.23 9.42
N THR A 21 5.94 6.84 10.48
CA THR A 21 5.14 7.29 11.63
C THR A 21 4.19 8.42 11.25
N GLU A 22 4.65 9.39 10.46
CA GLU A 22 3.83 10.54 10.02
C GLU A 22 2.78 10.15 8.98
N ALA A 23 3.12 9.18 8.13
CA ALA A 23 2.24 8.64 7.11
C ALA A 23 1.30 7.58 7.71
N TYR A 24 1.81 6.37 7.97
CA TYR A 24 1.02 5.18 8.27
C TYR A 24 0.61 5.05 9.74
N LEU A 25 1.50 5.37 10.68
CA LEU A 25 1.27 5.13 12.12
C LEU A 25 0.95 6.40 12.92
N ARG A 26 0.24 7.36 12.32
CA ARG A 26 -0.24 8.54 13.07
C ARG A 26 -1.08 8.06 14.25
N ASP A 27 -0.81 8.61 15.43
CA ASP A 27 -1.39 8.21 16.72
C ASP A 27 -1.03 6.78 17.18
N GLY A 28 0.04 6.21 16.63
CA GLY A 28 0.61 4.93 17.07
C GLY A 28 -0.12 3.69 16.54
N ARG A 29 -1.10 3.86 15.65
CA ARG A 29 -1.82 2.74 15.01
C ARG A 29 -1.97 2.96 13.50
N PHE A 30 -1.99 1.86 12.77
CA PHE A 30 -2.41 1.89 11.37
C PHE A 30 -3.93 1.99 11.27
N ASP A 31 -4.40 2.89 10.41
CA ASP A 31 -5.82 3.14 10.14
C ASP A 31 -6.00 3.20 8.62
N GLN A 32 -6.65 2.17 8.07
CA GLN A 32 -6.78 1.99 6.63
C GLN A 32 -7.60 3.11 6.00
N ASP A 33 -8.69 3.54 6.66
CA ASP A 33 -9.62 4.54 6.14
C ASP A 33 -8.92 5.91 6.08
N ARG A 34 -8.22 6.27 7.16
CA ARG A 34 -7.40 7.49 7.20
C ARG A 34 -6.33 7.48 6.11
N MET A 35 -5.69 6.34 5.86
CA MET A 35 -4.64 6.27 4.85
C MET A 35 -5.15 6.35 3.42
N LEU A 36 -6.35 5.84 3.14
CA LEU A 36 -7.02 6.04 1.86
C LEU A 36 -7.35 7.51 1.63
N GLU A 37 -7.84 8.23 2.66
CA GLU A 37 -8.06 9.67 2.58
C GLU A 37 -6.75 10.42 2.31
N VAL A 38 -5.66 10.07 3.00
CA VAL A 38 -4.34 10.69 2.74
C VAL A 38 -3.93 10.48 1.29
N PHE A 39 -4.06 9.27 0.74
CA PHE A 39 -3.70 9.01 -0.66
C PHE A 39 -4.60 9.74 -1.64
N GLU A 40 -5.90 9.86 -1.35
CA GLU A 40 -6.81 10.68 -2.14
C GLU A 40 -6.36 12.15 -2.16
N THR A 41 -5.91 12.71 -1.03
CA THR A 41 -5.39 14.10 -0.99
C THR A 41 -4.05 14.28 -1.70
N LEU A 42 -3.24 13.22 -1.81
CA LEU A 42 -1.95 13.24 -2.50
C LEU A 42 -2.07 13.06 -4.01
N ALA A 43 -3.18 12.52 -4.49
CA ALA A 43 -3.44 12.35 -5.90
C ALA A 43 -3.40 13.71 -6.62
N SER A 44 -2.76 13.77 -7.79
CA SER A 44 -2.49 15.02 -8.50
C SER A 44 -3.74 15.83 -8.87
N GLY A 45 -4.89 15.15 -9.07
CA GLY A 45 -6.18 15.81 -9.29
C GLY A 45 -6.75 16.54 -8.06
N ASN A 46 -6.26 16.21 -6.87
CA ASN A 46 -6.74 16.74 -5.59
C ASN A 46 -5.67 17.60 -4.88
N ALA A 47 -4.41 17.51 -5.30
CA ALA A 47 -3.31 18.24 -4.69
C ALA A 47 -3.36 19.74 -5.05
N GLU A 48 -3.27 20.61 -4.05
CA GLU A 48 -3.25 22.08 -4.23
C GLU A 48 -1.95 22.62 -4.88
N SER A 49 -0.95 21.76 -5.08
CA SER A 49 0.39 22.12 -5.52
C SER A 49 0.48 22.54 -6.99
N GLY A 50 -0.57 22.30 -7.78
CA GLY A 50 -0.62 22.66 -9.21
C GLY A 50 0.29 21.82 -10.10
N PHE A 51 0.87 20.72 -9.59
CA PHE A 51 1.64 19.78 -10.38
C PHE A 51 0.74 18.77 -11.09
N PRO A 52 1.06 18.39 -12.34
CA PRO A 52 0.16 17.56 -13.16
C PRO A 52 0.14 16.08 -12.74
N LEU A 53 1.15 15.61 -12.00
CA LEU A 53 1.33 14.21 -11.61
C LEU A 53 2.08 14.10 -10.29
N SER A 54 1.66 13.14 -9.47
CA SER A 54 2.34 12.68 -8.26
C SER A 54 3.04 11.35 -8.52
N ARG A 55 4.24 11.20 -7.94
CA ARG A 55 4.99 9.93 -7.92
C ARG A 55 5.34 9.60 -6.48
N ILE A 56 4.79 8.51 -5.98
CA ILE A 56 4.86 8.16 -4.56
C ILE A 56 5.62 6.84 -4.41
N VAL A 57 6.59 6.81 -3.51
CA VAL A 57 7.31 5.58 -3.14
C VAL A 57 7.11 5.34 -1.64
N CYS A 58 6.60 4.17 -1.30
CA CYS A 58 6.17 3.81 0.04
C CYS A 58 6.99 2.62 0.55
N HIS A 59 7.72 2.79 1.65
CA HIS A 59 8.42 1.68 2.30
C HIS A 59 7.50 1.01 3.33
N MET A 60 7.10 -0.23 3.08
CA MET A 60 6.04 -0.90 3.82
C MET A 60 6.53 -1.73 5.02
N ASP A 61 7.84 -1.74 5.27
CA ASP A 61 8.50 -2.53 6.33
C ASP A 61 7.91 -2.33 7.73
N TRP A 62 7.29 -1.19 8.01
CA TRP A 62 6.61 -0.90 9.28
C TRP A 62 5.50 -1.91 9.61
N ALA A 63 4.86 -2.50 8.60
CA ALA A 63 3.77 -3.44 8.80
C ALA A 63 4.25 -4.82 9.28
N SER A 64 5.53 -5.14 9.06
CA SER A 64 6.10 -6.44 9.47
C SER A 64 6.29 -6.57 10.99
N GLU A 65 6.26 -5.46 11.74
CA GLU A 65 6.52 -5.44 13.18
C GLU A 65 5.35 -5.99 14.01
N VAL A 66 4.12 -5.93 13.50
CA VAL A 66 2.91 -6.33 14.23
C VAL A 66 1.97 -7.09 13.31
N ARG A 67 1.59 -8.32 13.71
CA ARG A 67 0.73 -9.18 12.88
C ARG A 67 -0.63 -8.56 12.54
N SER A 68 -1.25 -7.81 13.45
CA SER A 68 -2.53 -7.13 13.14
C SER A 68 -2.39 -6.11 12.02
N HIS A 69 -1.22 -5.47 11.87
CA HIS A 69 -0.96 -4.55 10.78
C HIS A 69 -0.87 -5.26 9.42
N ILE A 70 -0.55 -6.56 9.38
CA ILE A 70 -0.46 -7.32 8.13
C ILE A 70 -1.86 -7.53 7.53
N ASP A 71 -2.82 -7.96 8.34
CA ASP A 71 -4.19 -8.18 7.86
C ASP A 71 -4.84 -6.88 7.39
N ASP A 72 -4.60 -5.79 8.11
CA ASP A 72 -5.06 -4.45 7.74
C ASP A 72 -4.32 -3.92 6.50
N LEU A 73 -3.02 -4.17 6.38
CA LEU A 73 -2.22 -3.78 5.23
C LEU A 73 -2.74 -4.45 3.96
N VAL A 74 -2.95 -5.77 3.98
CA VAL A 74 -3.42 -6.52 2.80
C VAL A 74 -4.78 -6.02 2.33
N GLU A 75 -5.67 -5.67 3.25
CA GLU A 75 -6.97 -5.07 2.92
C GLU A 75 -6.81 -3.65 2.35
N PHE A 76 -5.95 -2.83 2.97
CA PHE A 76 -5.62 -1.50 2.48
C PHE A 76 -5.05 -1.53 1.05
N GLU A 77 -4.08 -2.41 0.77
CA GLU A 77 -3.47 -2.55 -0.55
C GLU A 77 -4.48 -2.96 -1.61
N ALA A 78 -5.50 -3.76 -1.27
CA ALA A 78 -6.59 -4.03 -2.19
C ALA A 78 -7.43 -2.78 -2.45
N ARG A 79 -7.86 -2.09 -1.40
CA ARG A 79 -8.74 -0.91 -1.47
C ARG A 79 -8.10 0.29 -2.16
N VAL A 80 -6.79 0.45 -2.01
CA VAL A 80 -6.04 1.58 -2.56
C VAL A 80 -6.04 1.59 -4.09
N ASN A 81 -6.22 0.44 -4.73
CA ASN A 81 -6.36 0.35 -6.18
C ASN A 81 -7.57 1.14 -6.70
N ASP A 82 -8.67 1.19 -5.95
CA ASP A 82 -9.86 1.97 -6.35
C ASP A 82 -9.58 3.47 -6.31
N VAL A 83 -8.67 3.92 -5.42
CA VAL A 83 -8.17 5.30 -5.40
C VAL A 83 -7.35 5.55 -6.66
N TRP A 84 -6.30 4.77 -6.89
CA TRP A 84 -5.37 5.00 -8.00
C TRP A 84 -5.99 4.74 -9.38
N SER A 85 -7.05 3.94 -9.49
CA SER A 85 -7.78 3.75 -10.75
C SER A 85 -8.42 5.03 -11.30
N ARG A 86 -8.59 6.05 -10.45
CA ARG A 86 -9.22 7.34 -10.78
C ARG A 86 -8.20 8.43 -11.14
N HIS A 87 -6.90 8.15 -11.02
CA HIS A 87 -5.83 9.14 -11.17
C HIS A 87 -4.69 8.62 -12.04
N ASP A 88 -3.99 9.50 -12.76
CA ASP A 88 -2.84 9.13 -13.61
C ASP A 88 -1.51 9.00 -12.82
N ASP A 89 -1.60 9.01 -11.49
CA ASP A 89 -0.46 8.99 -10.58
C ASP A 89 0.22 7.62 -10.53
N ALA A 90 1.52 7.63 -10.21
CA ALA A 90 2.30 6.40 -10.05
C ALA A 90 2.67 6.18 -8.58
N VAL A 91 2.28 5.03 -8.04
CA VAL A 91 2.61 4.62 -6.66
C VAL A 91 3.37 3.30 -6.66
N ILE A 92 4.45 3.25 -5.89
CA ILE A 92 5.30 2.08 -5.72
C ILE A 92 5.35 1.73 -4.24
N CYS A 93 4.71 0.62 -3.87
CA CYS A 93 4.88 0.00 -2.54
C CYS A 93 6.10 -0.92 -2.57
N VAL A 94 7.04 -0.68 -1.65
CA VAL A 94 8.31 -1.41 -1.52
C VAL A 94 8.27 -2.26 -0.26
N TYR A 95 8.55 -3.55 -0.41
CA TYR A 95 8.53 -4.53 0.67
C TYR A 95 9.88 -5.22 0.80
N ASP A 96 10.42 -5.29 2.01
CA ASP A 96 11.51 -6.21 2.33
C ASP A 96 10.97 -7.63 2.52
N LEU A 97 11.11 -8.48 1.50
CA LEU A 97 10.63 -9.88 1.52
C LEU A 97 11.23 -10.72 2.65
N ALA A 98 12.36 -10.32 3.24
CA ALA A 98 12.92 -11.02 4.41
C ALA A 98 12.12 -10.78 5.70
N LYS A 99 11.27 -9.75 5.73
CA LYS A 99 10.45 -9.38 6.90
C LYS A 99 9.01 -9.89 6.82
N PHE A 100 8.53 -10.29 5.64
CA PHE A 100 7.14 -10.74 5.44
C PHE A 100 7.04 -12.26 5.31
N GLY A 101 5.95 -12.83 5.85
CA GLY A 101 5.61 -14.24 5.65
C GLY A 101 5.28 -14.53 4.18
N GLY A 102 5.56 -15.75 3.71
CA GLY A 102 5.33 -16.12 2.31
C GLY A 102 3.86 -16.02 1.88
N ASP A 103 2.94 -16.32 2.78
CA ASP A 103 1.49 -16.11 2.60
C ASP A 103 1.15 -14.62 2.43
N THR A 104 1.71 -13.75 3.27
CA THR A 104 1.56 -12.30 3.17
C THR A 104 2.11 -11.76 1.85
N VAL A 105 3.29 -12.21 1.42
CA VAL A 105 3.90 -11.79 0.14
C VAL A 105 3.02 -12.17 -1.03
N VAL A 106 2.42 -13.37 -1.02
CA VAL A 106 1.48 -13.80 -2.05
C VAL A 106 0.24 -12.91 -2.06
N ASP A 107 -0.33 -12.62 -0.89
CA ASP A 107 -1.52 -11.76 -0.80
C ASP A 107 -1.22 -10.33 -1.26
N ILE A 108 -0.07 -9.74 -0.88
CA ILE A 108 0.40 -8.44 -1.39
C ILE A 108 0.60 -8.47 -2.91
N MET A 109 1.21 -9.53 -3.44
CA MET A 109 1.39 -9.66 -4.88
C MET A 109 0.04 -9.60 -5.58
N ARG A 110 -0.98 -10.29 -5.07
CA ARG A 110 -2.31 -10.34 -5.70
C ARG A 110 -3.05 -9.00 -5.70
N THR A 111 -2.65 -8.02 -4.89
CA THR A 111 -3.25 -6.68 -4.89
C THR A 111 -2.57 -5.69 -5.83
N HIS A 112 -1.43 -6.04 -6.46
CA HIS A 112 -0.66 -5.12 -7.29
C HIS A 112 -0.78 -5.45 -8.79
N PRO A 113 -1.29 -4.54 -9.65
CA PRO A 113 -1.43 -4.82 -11.09
C PRO A 113 -0.09 -4.86 -11.82
N MET A 114 0.93 -4.18 -11.28
CA MET A 114 2.29 -4.14 -11.79
C MET A 114 3.27 -4.53 -10.68
N ILE A 115 4.33 -5.26 -11.04
CA ILE A 115 5.37 -5.68 -10.08
C ILE A 115 6.76 -5.46 -10.67
N VAL A 116 7.73 -5.13 -9.81
CA VAL A 116 9.15 -5.02 -10.17
C VAL A 116 9.92 -6.14 -9.49
N ILE A 117 10.47 -7.08 -10.28
CA ILE A 117 11.28 -8.20 -9.76
C ILE A 117 12.59 -8.25 -10.55
N GLY A 118 13.72 -8.30 -9.85
CA GLY A 118 15.04 -8.32 -10.49
C GLY A 118 15.32 -7.07 -11.34
N GLY A 119 14.71 -5.93 -11.01
CA GLY A 119 14.82 -4.68 -11.76
C GLY A 119 13.94 -4.61 -13.02
N ILE A 120 13.07 -5.60 -13.24
CA ILE A 120 12.19 -5.67 -14.41
C ILE A 120 10.76 -5.36 -13.98
N LEU A 121 10.16 -4.32 -14.59
CA LEU A 121 8.74 -4.00 -14.47
C LEU A 121 7.92 -4.89 -15.40
N GLN A 122 6.88 -5.53 -14.85
CA GLN A 122 5.97 -6.38 -15.60
C GLN A 122 4.54 -6.26 -15.09
N GLN A 123 3.57 -6.54 -15.97
CA GLN A 123 2.19 -6.79 -15.55
C GLN A 123 2.16 -8.03 -14.68
N ASN A 124 1.41 -7.96 -13.58
CA ASN A 124 1.32 -9.05 -12.64
C ASN A 124 0.22 -10.05 -13.06
N PRO A 125 0.57 -11.28 -13.45
CA PRO A 125 -0.42 -12.28 -13.85
C PRO A 125 -1.26 -12.80 -12.67
N PHE A 126 -0.86 -12.52 -11.43
CA PHE A 126 -1.57 -12.92 -10.22
C PHE A 126 -2.47 -11.82 -9.65
N PHE A 127 -2.51 -10.65 -10.30
CA PHE A 127 -3.37 -9.56 -9.87
C PHE A 127 -4.84 -9.99 -9.85
N MET A 128 -5.53 -9.65 -8.78
CA MET A 128 -6.95 -9.89 -8.60
C MET A 128 -7.67 -8.55 -8.44
N PRO A 129 -8.82 -8.34 -9.11
CA PRO A 129 -9.63 -7.16 -8.90
C PRO A 129 -9.95 -6.95 -7.41
N PRO A 130 -9.92 -5.71 -6.88
CA PRO A 130 -10.12 -5.43 -5.46
C PRO A 130 -11.37 -6.08 -4.86
N GLU A 131 -12.50 -6.01 -5.56
CA GLU A 131 -13.77 -6.58 -5.10
C GLU A 131 -13.72 -8.10 -4.88
N ASP A 132 -13.02 -8.83 -5.75
CA ASP A 132 -12.88 -10.28 -5.67
C ASP A 132 -11.90 -10.67 -4.58
N PHE A 133 -10.77 -9.96 -4.48
CA PHE A 133 -9.77 -10.19 -3.45
C PHE A 133 -10.32 -9.95 -2.04
N LEU A 134 -11.02 -8.82 -1.84
CA LEU A 134 -11.65 -8.48 -0.56
C LEU A 134 -12.74 -9.49 -0.17
N ARG A 135 -13.47 -10.04 -1.15
CA ARG A 135 -14.47 -11.09 -0.90
C ARG A 135 -13.80 -12.37 -0.40
N GLU A 136 -12.72 -12.79 -1.04
CA GLU A 136 -11.93 -13.96 -0.64
C GLU A 136 -11.31 -13.76 0.76
N LEU A 137 -10.72 -12.59 1.02
CA LEU A 137 -10.13 -12.25 2.32
C LEU A 137 -11.16 -12.34 3.45
N ARG A 138 -12.37 -11.80 3.25
CA ARG A 138 -13.48 -11.92 4.21
C ARG A 138 -13.88 -13.37 4.46
N GLN A 139 -13.95 -14.21 3.42
CA GLN A 139 -14.28 -15.63 3.57
C GLN A 139 -13.21 -16.39 4.37
N ARG A 140 -11.92 -16.12 4.12
CA ARG A 140 -10.80 -16.71 4.88
C ARG A 140 -10.89 -16.34 6.36
N ARG A 141 -11.14 -15.07 6.67
CA ARG A 141 -11.32 -14.59 8.06
C ARG A 141 -12.51 -15.27 8.75
N LEU A 142 -13.64 -15.45 8.07
CA LEU A 142 -14.81 -16.15 8.62
C LEU A 142 -14.53 -17.64 8.86
N GLY A 143 -13.80 -18.30 7.97
CA GLY A 143 -13.42 -19.72 8.10
C GLY A 143 -12.44 -19.99 9.25
N GLN A 144 -11.69 -18.97 9.68
CA GLN A 144 -10.82 -19.05 10.86
C GLN A 144 -11.57 -18.85 12.19
N VAL A 145 -12.83 -18.37 12.18
CA VAL A 145 -13.58 -17.94 13.37
C VAL A 145 -14.59 -18.99 13.90
N SER A 146 -14.82 -20.15 13.26
CA SER A 146 -15.58 -21.24 13.91
C SER A 146 -15.52 -22.66 13.29
N PRO A 147 -15.70 -23.74 14.09
CA PRO A 147 -15.78 -23.81 15.56
C PRO A 147 -14.79 -24.79 16.21
N ASP A 148 -14.27 -24.38 17.36
CA ASP A 148 -13.96 -25.28 18.47
C ASP A 148 -15.25 -26.06 18.80
N LYS A 149 -15.25 -27.37 18.50
CA LYS A 149 -16.31 -28.30 18.86
C LYS A 149 -15.88 -29.01 20.13
N THR A 150 -16.63 -28.76 21.20
CA THR A 150 -16.77 -29.60 22.39
C THR A 150 -16.81 -31.09 22.04
N THR A 151 -15.86 -31.87 22.57
CA THR A 151 -15.86 -33.26 23.10
C THR A 151 -14.49 -33.87 22.84
N SER A 152 -13.74 -34.28 23.86
CA SER A 152 -14.09 -35.41 24.73
C SER A 152 -13.44 -35.37 26.11
#